data_AF-A0A950IWG0-F1
#
_entry.id   AF-A0A950IWG0-F1
#
_cell.length_a   1.000
_cell.length_b   1.000
_cell.length_c   1.000
_cell.angle_alpha   90.00
_cell.angle_beta   90.00
_cell.angle_gamma   90.00
#
_symmetry.space_group_name_H-M   'P 1'
#
loop_
_entity.id
_entity.type
_entity.pdbx_description
1 polymer ?
#
loop_
_entity_poly.entity_id
_entity_poly.type
_entity_poly.pdbx_seq_one_letter_code
_entity_poly.pdbx_strand_id
1 'polypeptide(L)'
;MRKGLLLFAPLCAALLAGSWARPQSILDVASGAVAPPPSTNFFPLSQVHRGLRGTAYTVFEGTEPEAMDVEILGLLHNALGPHQDMILARLHGTKPEYSGVVAGMSGSPVYVDGKLLGALAYRIGEFSKEPIAGITPIEQMLQVRDESRGPELMAQAGDSPLKPIAGLTGTPGTELKAQADGSQVITPIETPLVFTGFSPEALQFWKEHATGLGLAPVAGMGGGSGSDTMTAVTPGSVVPGSAISAVLIRGDLEISATCTVTYVDPKRLLACGHPITQFGPVSMPMAKAEVVATVPSPFNAFKIINTTDTVGSFIEDRETAILGEFGKPARVIPLTMRLAQDGATEKPRTLHLEVIDQEQLTPLAVMVSLFQSLVQTNGYAVETTYRVRGRVKLAGYPEVKFENLVAPTDFAPANLVAALALGERFNRLYANAARRTPIESVEVDVDAIPGRHTAQIENAQAGGMIVHAGDTISVEATVRPWRGELKNIRIPVTLPATLPDGPVRLLVSDGGTLDRLMQPPQIGGSNLDVSATIAQLNSLHANDRLYVTLLAPDAQAAIDGRTLTALPLSMANVLEPVRDNRGMTLNGESAVPLASVALDAVLSGQQVVTLRIE
;
A
#
# COMPACT_ATOMS: atom_id res chain seq x y z
N MET A 1 -31.67 17.42 70.05
CA MET A 1 -31.20 18.14 68.85
C MET A 1 -31.73 17.42 67.61
N ARG A 2 -32.84 17.91 67.04
CA ARG A 2 -33.50 17.33 65.86
C ARG A 2 -34.33 18.42 65.19
N LYS A 3 -34.24 18.48 63.85
CA LYS A 3 -35.17 19.13 62.89
C LYS A 3 -35.18 20.67 62.96
N GLY A 4 -35.40 21.43 61.90
CA GLY A 4 -35.83 21.12 60.54
C GLY A 4 -36.03 22.43 59.75
N LEU A 5 -36.09 22.23 58.45
CA LEU A 5 -36.35 23.10 57.31
C LEU A 5 -37.58 24.04 57.42
N LEU A 6 -37.52 25.23 56.81
CA LEU A 6 -38.46 25.78 55.78
C LEU A 6 -38.70 27.31 55.88
N LEU A 7 -38.47 27.97 54.73
CA LEU A 7 -39.16 29.10 54.06
C LEU A 7 -39.93 30.17 54.86
N PHE A 8 -39.76 31.45 54.49
CA PHE A 8 -40.72 32.25 53.67
C PHE A 8 -40.27 33.73 53.56
N ALA A 9 -40.34 34.29 52.35
CA ALA A 9 -40.27 35.74 52.02
C ALA A 9 -41.55 36.48 52.51
N PRO A 10 -41.82 37.80 52.29
CA PRO A 10 -41.12 38.85 51.51
C PRO A 10 -41.10 40.26 52.17
N LEU A 11 -40.50 41.28 51.55
CA LEU A 11 -40.97 42.68 51.69
C LEU A 11 -40.63 43.50 50.44
N CYS A 12 -41.68 44.09 49.86
CA CYS A 12 -41.65 45.05 48.74
C CYS A 12 -41.84 46.48 49.29
N ALA A 13 -41.02 47.44 48.84
CA ALA A 13 -41.32 48.88 48.74
C ALA A 13 -40.14 49.56 48.02
N ALA A 14 -40.21 49.82 46.71
CA ALA A 14 -40.81 51.00 46.05
C ALA A 14 -39.90 52.24 46.00
N LEU A 15 -39.32 52.44 44.80
CA LEU A 15 -39.11 53.69 44.05
C LEU A 15 -38.23 54.81 44.64
N LEU A 16 -37.14 55.13 43.93
CA LEU A 16 -36.84 56.48 43.46
C LEU A 16 -35.90 56.41 42.23
N ALA A 17 -36.32 57.07 41.16
CA ALA A 17 -35.65 57.11 39.87
C ALA A 17 -34.38 57.97 39.92
N GLY A 18 -33.28 57.43 39.39
CA GLY A 18 -32.03 58.15 39.16
C GLY A 18 -31.34 57.54 37.94
N SER A 19 -31.37 58.27 36.83
CA SER A 19 -30.73 57.94 35.56
C SER A 19 -29.21 57.88 35.70
N TRP A 20 -28.65 56.67 35.60
CA TRP A 20 -27.21 56.43 35.44
C TRP A 20 -26.99 55.75 34.10
N ALA A 21 -26.26 56.43 33.23
CA ALA A 21 -25.83 55.95 31.93
C ALA A 21 -24.98 54.67 32.11
N ARG A 22 -25.40 53.60 31.44
CA ARG A 22 -24.57 52.40 31.29
C ARG A 22 -23.50 52.68 30.22
N PRO A 23 -22.24 52.27 30.44
CA PRO A 23 -21.24 52.32 29.38
C PRO A 23 -21.69 51.40 28.24
N GLN A 24 -21.63 51.89 27.01
CA GLN A 24 -21.87 51.10 25.82
C GLN A 24 -20.83 49.99 25.77
N SER A 25 -21.29 48.76 25.99
CA SER A 25 -20.59 47.55 25.58
C SER A 25 -20.30 47.66 24.09
N ILE A 26 -19.01 47.69 23.75
CA ILE A 26 -18.51 47.52 22.39
C ILE A 26 -19.12 46.20 21.89
N LEU A 27 -19.86 46.29 20.79
CA LEU A 27 -20.44 45.15 20.10
C LEU A 27 -19.31 44.16 19.76
N ASP A 28 -19.36 42.97 20.35
CA ASP A 28 -18.73 41.79 19.79
C ASP A 28 -19.25 41.61 18.36
N VAL A 29 -18.40 41.88 17.38
CA VAL A 29 -18.62 41.43 16.01
C VAL A 29 -18.42 39.92 16.04
N ALA A 30 -19.50 39.19 16.25
CA ALA A 30 -19.54 37.78 15.90
C ALA A 30 -19.16 37.67 14.41
N SER A 31 -17.98 37.11 14.12
CA SER A 31 -17.63 36.72 12.76
C SER A 31 -18.57 35.59 12.36
N GLY A 32 -19.70 35.93 11.74
CA GLY A 32 -20.55 34.94 11.10
C GLY A 32 -19.70 34.13 10.14
N ALA A 33 -19.86 32.80 10.14
CA ALA A 33 -19.18 31.92 9.21
C ALA A 33 -19.53 32.35 7.77
N VAL A 34 -18.64 33.10 7.14
CA VAL A 34 -18.79 33.51 5.75
C VAL A 34 -18.50 32.28 4.91
N ALA A 35 -19.47 31.81 4.13
CA ALA A 35 -19.24 30.69 3.22
C ALA A 35 -18.12 31.03 2.22
N PRO A 36 -17.31 30.03 1.81
CA PRO A 36 -16.25 30.23 0.83
C PRO A 36 -16.83 30.77 -0.49
N PRO A 37 -16.18 31.77 -1.13
CA PRO A 37 -16.60 32.27 -2.43
C PRO A 37 -16.62 31.15 -3.49
N PRO A 38 -17.50 31.23 -4.50
CA PRO A 38 -17.46 30.31 -5.63
C PRO A 38 -16.13 30.45 -6.39
N SER A 39 -15.51 29.33 -6.75
CA SER A 39 -14.21 29.28 -7.44
C SER A 39 -14.30 29.61 -8.94
N THR A 40 -15.05 30.65 -9.31
CA THR A 40 -15.31 31.02 -10.71
C THR A 40 -14.38 32.12 -11.24
N ASN A 41 -13.75 32.89 -10.34
CA ASN A 41 -12.83 33.98 -10.68
C ASN A 41 -11.46 33.73 -10.06
N PHE A 42 -10.40 34.00 -10.82
CA PHE A 42 -9.01 33.75 -10.40
C PHE A 42 -8.24 35.06 -10.19
N PHE A 43 -7.42 35.11 -9.15
CA PHE A 43 -6.50 36.22 -8.92
C PHE A 43 -5.23 35.98 -9.72
N PRO A 44 -4.81 36.91 -10.62
CA PRO A 44 -3.69 36.66 -11.50
C PRO A 44 -2.37 36.64 -10.74
N LEU A 45 -1.55 35.62 -10.99
CA LEU A 45 -0.26 35.42 -10.32
C LEU A 45 0.68 36.61 -10.51
N SER A 46 0.62 37.27 -11.67
CA SER A 46 1.41 38.46 -11.98
C SER A 46 1.08 39.68 -11.12
N GLN A 47 -0.05 39.71 -10.41
CA GLN A 47 -0.43 40.78 -9.50
C GLN A 47 -0.07 40.47 -8.04
N VAL A 48 0.52 39.31 -7.76
CA VAL A 48 0.91 38.92 -6.40
C VAL A 48 2.10 39.75 -5.93
N HIS A 49 1.94 40.43 -4.81
CA HIS A 49 3.02 41.17 -4.14
C HIS A 49 2.87 41.10 -2.62
N ARG A 50 3.95 41.42 -1.91
CA ARG A 50 3.95 41.51 -0.44
C ARG A 50 2.88 42.49 0.05
N GLY A 51 2.24 42.15 1.17
CA GLY A 51 1.27 42.99 1.86
C GLY A 51 -0.18 42.82 1.36
N LEU A 52 -0.41 42.05 0.29
CA LEU A 52 -1.76 41.63 -0.07
C LEU A 52 -2.40 40.86 1.09
N ARG A 53 -3.69 41.13 1.32
CA ARG A 53 -4.49 40.42 2.30
C ARG A 53 -5.55 39.57 1.61
N GLY A 54 -5.82 38.43 2.19
CA GLY A 54 -6.81 37.49 1.68
C GLY A 54 -7.43 36.67 2.80
N THR A 55 -8.24 35.71 2.40
CA THR A 55 -8.93 34.79 3.30
C THR A 55 -8.76 33.37 2.78
N ALA A 56 -8.34 32.46 3.65
CA ALA A 56 -8.30 31.02 3.37
C ALA A 56 -9.44 30.29 4.07
N TYR A 57 -9.85 29.13 3.54
CA TYR A 57 -10.91 28.33 4.12
C TYR A 57 -10.46 26.89 4.39
N THR A 58 -10.73 26.38 5.59
CA THR A 58 -10.47 24.98 5.95
C THR A 58 -11.45 24.50 7.00
N VAL A 59 -11.71 23.19 7.07
CA VAL A 59 -12.43 22.60 8.21
C VAL A 59 -11.45 22.33 9.35
N PHE A 60 -11.66 22.94 10.53
CA PHE A 60 -10.91 22.57 11.75
C PHE A 60 -11.65 21.53 12.60
N GLU A 61 -12.98 21.49 12.53
CA GLU A 61 -13.84 20.54 13.23
C GLU A 61 -15.18 20.40 12.46
N GLY A 62 -15.78 19.21 12.46
CA GLY A 62 -17.00 18.90 11.72
C GLY A 62 -16.78 18.82 10.22
N THR A 63 -17.65 19.45 9.44
CA THR A 63 -17.62 19.42 7.96
C THR A 63 -17.68 20.80 7.30
N GLU A 64 -17.93 21.85 8.08
CA GLU A 64 -18.11 23.22 7.57
C GLU A 64 -16.76 23.95 7.46
N PRO A 65 -16.41 24.52 6.29
CA PRO A 65 -15.20 25.31 6.16
C PRO A 65 -15.28 26.62 6.95
N GLU A 66 -14.21 26.93 7.67
CA GLU A 66 -14.04 28.16 8.44
C GLU A 66 -13.00 29.08 7.79
N ALA A 67 -13.26 30.39 7.87
CA ALA A 67 -12.37 31.41 7.34
C ALA A 67 -11.15 31.64 8.26
N MET A 68 -10.00 31.91 7.66
CA MET A 68 -8.82 32.43 8.33
C MET A 68 -8.17 33.54 7.49
N ASP A 69 -7.58 34.52 8.17
CA ASP A 69 -6.96 35.65 7.51
C ASP A 69 -5.58 35.26 6.95
N VAL A 70 -5.23 35.81 5.79
CA VAL A 70 -3.97 35.53 5.09
C VAL A 70 -3.28 36.83 4.73
N GLU A 71 -1.98 36.92 5.03
CA GLU A 71 -1.10 38.00 4.59
C GLU A 71 -0.01 37.44 3.66
N ILE A 72 0.07 37.97 2.44
CA ILE A 72 1.08 37.56 1.46
C ILE A 72 2.43 38.18 1.81
N LEU A 73 3.44 37.33 2.01
CA LEU A 73 4.80 37.71 2.34
C LEU A 73 5.69 37.89 1.10
N GLY A 74 5.36 37.23 -0.01
CA GLY A 74 6.06 37.37 -1.29
C GLY A 74 5.79 36.22 -2.26
N LEU A 75 6.27 36.38 -3.49
CA LEU A 75 6.27 35.35 -4.54
C LEU A 75 7.68 34.80 -4.68
N LEU A 76 7.82 33.48 -4.65
CA LEU A 76 9.09 32.76 -4.81
C LEU A 76 9.06 32.04 -6.16
N HIS A 77 9.85 32.54 -7.11
CA HIS A 77 9.88 31.97 -8.45
C HIS A 77 10.67 30.66 -8.50
N ASN A 78 10.13 29.66 -9.20
CA ASN A 78 10.74 28.33 -9.35
C ASN A 78 11.07 27.63 -8.03
N ALA A 79 10.38 27.96 -6.94
CA ALA A 79 10.69 27.45 -5.61
C ALA A 79 10.44 25.94 -5.47
N LEU A 80 9.50 25.40 -6.27
CA LEU A 80 9.12 23.99 -6.25
C LEU A 80 9.72 23.21 -7.43
N GLY A 81 10.26 23.93 -8.42
CA GLY A 81 10.84 23.37 -9.64
C GLY A 81 10.79 24.37 -10.80
N PRO A 82 11.34 24.02 -11.98
CA PRO A 82 11.27 24.87 -13.16
C PRO A 82 9.81 25.24 -13.50
N HIS A 83 9.53 26.54 -13.58
CA HIS A 83 8.20 27.12 -13.82
C HIS A 83 7.15 26.84 -12.73
N GLN A 84 7.59 26.45 -11.53
CA GLN A 84 6.73 26.20 -10.39
C GLN A 84 7.02 27.19 -9.26
N ASP A 85 6.28 28.29 -9.30
CA ASP A 85 6.32 29.35 -8.32
C ASP A 85 5.53 28.97 -7.05
N MET A 86 5.95 29.49 -5.90
CA MET A 86 5.25 29.36 -4.63
C MET A 86 4.97 30.74 -4.04
N ILE A 87 3.77 30.97 -3.52
CA ILE A 87 3.43 32.21 -2.81
C ILE A 87 3.62 31.97 -1.32
N LEU A 88 4.44 32.78 -0.67
CA LEU A 88 4.66 32.71 0.77
C LEU A 88 3.60 33.54 1.49
N ALA A 89 2.95 32.98 2.51
CA ALA A 89 1.92 33.66 3.26
C ALA A 89 1.99 33.37 4.76
N ARG A 90 1.51 34.33 5.56
CA ARG A 90 1.31 34.21 7.00
C ARG A 90 -0.19 34.06 7.26
N LEU A 91 -0.56 33.06 8.05
CA LEU A 91 -1.94 32.86 8.50
C LEU A 91 -2.19 33.65 9.78
N HIS A 92 -3.39 34.20 9.93
CA HIS A 92 -3.80 34.97 11.10
C HIS A 92 -5.15 34.44 11.61
N GLY A 93 -5.40 34.64 12.90
CA GLY A 93 -6.61 34.20 13.59
C GLY A 93 -6.33 33.18 14.70
N THR A 94 -7.27 33.07 15.64
CA THR A 94 -7.07 32.34 16.90
C THR A 94 -6.68 30.88 16.71
N LYS A 95 -7.28 30.17 15.75
CA LYS A 95 -6.96 28.77 15.44
C LYS A 95 -5.59 28.60 14.78
N PRO A 96 -5.28 29.18 13.60
CA PRO A 96 -3.98 28.99 12.94
C PRO A 96 -2.80 29.55 13.74
N GLU A 97 -2.97 30.60 14.54
CA GLU A 97 -1.92 31.12 15.43
C GLU A 97 -1.60 30.14 16.57
N TYR A 98 -2.58 29.35 17.01
CA TYR A 98 -2.40 28.35 18.06
C TYR A 98 -1.92 27.00 17.52
N SER A 99 -2.50 26.55 16.40
CA SER A 99 -2.21 25.22 15.83
C SER A 99 -1.05 25.19 14.86
N GLY A 100 -0.66 26.34 14.30
CA GLY A 100 0.23 26.40 13.15
C GLY A 100 -0.45 25.91 11.87
N VAL A 101 0.37 25.54 10.89
CA VAL A 101 -0.07 24.89 9.65
C VAL A 101 -0.18 23.39 9.89
N VAL A 102 -1.41 22.88 9.90
CA VAL A 102 -1.77 21.52 10.33
C VAL A 102 -1.81 20.54 9.13
N ALA A 103 -1.34 19.31 9.32
CA ALA A 103 -1.53 18.23 8.36
C ALA A 103 -3.03 18.06 8.02
N GLY A 104 -3.35 18.02 6.73
CA GLY A 104 -4.72 18.03 6.21
C GLY A 104 -5.32 19.42 5.98
N MET A 105 -4.54 20.50 6.13
CA MET A 105 -4.88 21.83 5.58
C MET A 105 -4.45 21.98 4.11
N SER A 106 -3.65 21.06 3.58
CA SER A 106 -3.24 21.08 2.16
C SER A 106 -4.46 21.13 1.25
N GLY A 107 -4.48 22.08 0.31
CA GLY A 107 -5.61 22.33 -0.56
C GLY A 107 -6.58 23.41 -0.07
N SER A 108 -6.37 24.01 1.12
CA SER A 108 -7.25 25.08 1.62
C SER A 108 -7.22 26.28 0.68
N PRO A 109 -8.34 26.67 0.05
CA PRO A 109 -8.36 27.69 -0.98
C PRO A 109 -8.15 29.06 -0.36
N VAL A 110 -7.28 29.86 -1.00
CA VAL A 110 -6.93 31.22 -0.60
C VAL A 110 -7.53 32.21 -1.60
N TYR A 111 -8.25 33.21 -1.10
CA TYR A 111 -8.89 34.23 -1.92
C TYR A 111 -8.31 35.61 -1.62
N VAL A 112 -8.12 36.42 -2.67
CA VAL A 112 -7.84 37.86 -2.57
C VAL A 112 -8.91 38.59 -3.36
N ASP A 113 -9.58 39.57 -2.74
CA ASP A 113 -10.72 40.29 -3.32
C ASP A 113 -11.83 39.37 -3.88
N GLY A 114 -12.08 38.25 -3.19
CA GLY A 114 -13.07 37.24 -3.61
C GLY A 114 -12.66 36.41 -4.83
N LYS A 115 -11.42 36.55 -5.33
CA LYS A 115 -10.86 35.76 -6.43
C LYS A 115 -9.90 34.70 -5.91
N LEU A 116 -10.01 33.47 -6.39
CA LEU A 116 -9.18 32.35 -5.97
C LEU A 116 -7.73 32.58 -6.42
N LEU A 117 -6.81 32.61 -5.47
CA LEU A 117 -5.37 32.80 -5.69
C LEU A 117 -4.63 31.46 -5.82
N GLY A 118 -5.03 30.47 -5.03
CA GLY A 118 -4.32 29.19 -4.94
C GLY A 118 -4.74 28.40 -3.71
N ALA A 119 -3.92 27.43 -3.32
CA ALA A 119 -4.16 26.59 -2.17
C ALA A 119 -2.99 26.56 -1.19
N LEU A 120 -3.25 26.58 0.12
CA LEU A 120 -2.24 26.23 1.13
C LEU A 120 -1.69 24.84 0.83
N ALA A 121 -0.37 24.69 0.78
CA ALA A 121 0.26 23.48 0.26
C ALA A 121 1.53 23.07 1.02
N TYR A 122 2.31 24.03 1.52
CA TYR A 122 3.61 23.76 2.15
C TYR A 122 3.70 24.35 3.56
N ARG A 123 4.36 23.62 4.46
CA ARG A 123 4.81 24.13 5.76
C ARG A 123 6.22 24.69 5.60
N ILE A 124 6.48 25.83 6.23
CA ILE A 124 7.78 26.50 6.15
C ILE A 124 8.48 26.44 7.50
N GLY A 125 9.57 25.66 7.56
CA GLY A 125 10.36 25.44 8.76
C GLY A 125 9.76 24.43 9.73
N GLU A 126 10.63 23.86 10.57
CA GLU A 126 10.27 22.95 11.67
C GLU A 126 10.19 23.75 12.98
N PHE A 127 9.18 23.49 13.82
CA PHE A 127 8.96 24.21 15.08
C PHE A 127 8.81 25.74 14.93
N SER A 128 8.31 26.22 13.78
CA SER A 128 8.05 27.65 13.56
C SER A 128 7.06 28.19 14.58
N LYS A 129 7.36 29.36 15.14
CA LYS A 129 6.46 30.10 16.05
C LYS A 129 5.37 30.87 15.32
N GLU A 130 5.55 31.10 14.02
CA GLU A 130 4.60 31.80 13.18
C GLU A 130 4.00 30.82 12.17
N PRO A 131 2.68 30.86 11.93
CA PRO A 131 2.01 29.99 10.96
C PRO A 131 2.28 30.46 9.53
N ILE A 132 3.49 30.20 9.03
CA ILE A 132 3.88 30.51 7.65
C ILE A 132 3.62 29.30 6.77
N ALA A 133 2.90 29.53 5.68
CA ALA A 133 2.55 28.53 4.68
C ALA A 133 3.05 28.94 3.29
N GLY A 134 3.37 27.94 2.47
CA GLY A 134 3.48 28.08 1.02
C GLY A 134 2.14 27.79 0.36
N ILE A 135 1.78 28.61 -0.62
CA ILE A 135 0.59 28.50 -1.45
C ILE A 135 1.00 28.10 -2.86
N THR A 136 0.37 27.04 -3.38
CA THR A 136 0.46 26.67 -4.80
C THR A 136 -0.51 27.53 -5.60
N PRO A 137 -0.05 28.32 -6.59
CA PRO A 137 -0.92 29.18 -7.39
C PRO A 137 -2.00 28.40 -8.14
N ILE A 138 -3.21 28.96 -8.19
CA ILE A 138 -4.34 28.31 -8.88
C ILE A 138 -4.05 28.07 -10.36
N GLU A 139 -3.30 28.97 -11.00
CA GLU A 139 -2.90 28.84 -12.41
C GLU A 139 -2.12 27.54 -12.67
N GLN A 140 -1.30 27.10 -11.72
CA GLN A 140 -0.54 25.84 -11.82
C GLN A 140 -1.41 24.62 -11.51
N MET A 141 -2.35 24.73 -10.57
CA MET A 141 -3.27 23.64 -10.23
C MET A 141 -4.25 23.36 -11.38
N LEU A 142 -4.70 24.40 -12.10
CA LEU A 142 -5.61 24.27 -13.24
C LEU A 142 -4.96 23.55 -14.43
N GLN A 143 -3.63 23.53 -14.54
CA GLN A 143 -2.93 22.76 -15.57
C GLN A 143 -3.23 21.26 -15.44
N VAL A 144 -3.30 20.71 -14.22
CA VAL A 144 -3.67 19.30 -13.99
C VAL A 144 -5.06 18.99 -14.55
N ARG A 145 -6.03 19.91 -14.33
CA ARG A 145 -7.39 19.79 -14.88
C ARG A 145 -7.39 19.88 -16.40
N ASP A 146 -6.62 20.78 -16.97
CA ASP A 146 -6.68 21.09 -18.41
C ASP A 146 -5.87 20.10 -19.25
N GLU A 147 -4.74 19.59 -18.76
CA GLU A 147 -3.98 18.50 -19.37
C GLU A 147 -4.73 17.17 -19.35
N SER A 148 -5.54 16.91 -18.30
CA SER A 148 -6.41 15.73 -18.23
C SER A 148 -7.51 15.68 -19.31
N ARG A 149 -7.73 16.77 -20.08
CA ARG A 149 -8.63 16.79 -21.25
C ARG A 149 -8.00 16.16 -22.50
N GLY A 150 -6.72 15.79 -22.46
CA GLY A 150 -5.96 15.22 -23.56
C GLY A 150 -6.22 13.77 -24.05
N PRO A 151 -7.21 12.96 -23.59
CA PRO A 151 -7.39 11.61 -24.14
C PRO A 151 -7.92 11.57 -25.59
N GLU A 152 -8.59 12.61 -26.09
CA GLU A 152 -9.18 12.60 -27.44
C GLU A 152 -8.14 12.75 -28.57
N LEU A 153 -6.95 13.29 -28.29
CA LEU A 153 -5.88 13.48 -29.28
C LEU A 153 -4.87 12.32 -29.35
N MET A 154 -4.76 11.49 -28.29
CA MET A 154 -3.85 10.34 -28.30
C MET A 154 -4.48 9.06 -28.90
N ALA A 155 -5.80 9.04 -29.10
CA ALA A 155 -6.50 7.93 -29.76
C ALA A 155 -6.20 7.81 -31.28
N GLN A 156 -5.47 8.78 -31.86
CA GLN A 156 -5.03 8.77 -33.27
C GLN A 156 -3.54 8.49 -33.48
N ALA A 157 -2.75 8.34 -32.41
CA ALA A 157 -1.33 7.94 -32.53
C ALA A 157 -1.19 6.43 -32.30
N GLY A 158 -1.64 5.66 -33.29
CA GLY A 158 -1.29 4.24 -33.41
C GLY A 158 0.21 4.06 -33.67
N ASP A 159 0.76 2.97 -33.12
CA ASP A 159 2.07 2.38 -33.41
C ASP A 159 3.27 3.33 -33.49
N SER A 160 3.90 3.56 -32.33
CA SER A 160 5.35 3.66 -32.28
C SER A 160 5.88 3.07 -30.98
N PRO A 161 6.75 2.05 -31.04
CA PRO A 161 7.38 1.52 -29.84
C PRO A 161 8.33 2.59 -29.30
N LEU A 162 7.96 3.19 -28.16
CA LEU A 162 8.88 3.99 -27.37
C LEU A 162 10.06 3.09 -26.96
N LYS A 163 11.23 3.37 -27.53
CA LYS A 163 12.49 2.75 -27.10
C LYS A 163 12.68 3.04 -25.61
N PRO A 164 12.94 2.04 -24.76
CA PRO A 164 13.32 2.32 -23.38
C PRO A 164 14.62 3.11 -23.40
N ILE A 165 14.62 4.29 -22.78
CA ILE A 165 15.85 5.01 -22.45
C ILE A 165 16.50 4.19 -21.32
N ALA A 166 17.35 3.24 -21.70
CA ALA A 166 18.28 2.59 -20.79
C ALA A 166 19.25 3.67 -20.27
N GLY A 167 19.13 4.07 -19.00
CA GLY A 167 20.01 5.09 -18.44
C GLY A 167 19.61 5.78 -17.15
N LEU A 168 18.48 5.45 -16.51
CA LEU A 168 18.14 5.95 -15.17
C LEU A 168 17.69 4.81 -14.25
N THR A 169 18.48 3.74 -14.18
CA THR A 169 18.45 2.83 -13.04
C THR A 169 19.20 3.51 -11.89
N GLY A 170 18.50 4.35 -11.13
CA GLY A 170 18.98 4.79 -9.83
C GLY A 170 19.17 3.56 -8.95
N THR A 171 20.39 3.35 -8.49
CA THR A 171 20.78 2.29 -7.55
C THR A 171 19.87 2.25 -6.31
N PRO A 172 19.42 1.08 -5.86
CA PRO A 172 18.71 0.94 -4.59
C PRO A 172 19.73 1.10 -3.45
N GLY A 173 19.42 1.99 -2.50
CA GLY A 173 20.28 2.21 -1.33
C GLY A 173 21.19 3.41 -1.45
N THR A 174 20.61 4.59 -1.25
CA THR A 174 21.24 5.62 -0.43
C THR A 174 20.10 6.47 0.09
N GLU A 175 19.71 6.22 1.35
CA GLU A 175 19.19 7.32 2.14
C GLU A 175 20.24 8.42 2.08
N LEU A 176 20.06 9.40 1.19
CA LEU A 176 20.37 10.76 1.56
C LEU A 176 19.36 11.10 2.66
N LYS A 177 19.60 10.57 3.87
CA LYS A 177 19.54 11.45 5.03
C LYS A 177 20.56 12.53 4.72
N ALA A 178 20.09 13.53 4.00
CA ALA A 178 20.59 14.86 4.20
C ALA A 178 20.33 15.13 5.69
N GLN A 179 21.31 14.77 6.50
CA GLN A 179 21.78 15.63 7.57
C GLN A 179 22.15 16.95 6.89
N ALA A 180 21.13 17.68 6.42
CA ALA A 180 21.24 19.07 6.09
C ALA A 180 21.21 19.75 7.44
N ASP A 181 22.39 19.78 8.04
CA ASP A 181 22.74 20.67 9.12
C ASP A 181 22.27 22.09 8.70
N GLY A 182 21.15 22.53 9.27
CA GLY A 182 20.65 23.91 9.16
C GLY A 182 20.04 24.38 7.83
N SER A 183 19.65 23.52 6.88
CA SER A 183 18.93 24.02 5.68
C SER A 183 17.46 24.30 6.01
N GLN A 184 17.00 25.52 5.72
CA GLN A 184 15.59 25.94 5.84
C GLN A 184 14.69 25.01 5.00
N VAL A 185 14.01 24.05 5.64
CA VAL A 185 13.25 23.00 4.94
C VAL A 185 11.87 23.54 4.54
N ILE A 186 11.61 23.60 3.24
CA ILE A 186 10.26 23.74 2.66
C ILE A 186 9.73 22.32 2.49
N THR A 187 8.66 21.97 3.18
CA THR A 187 8.03 20.64 3.06
C THR A 187 6.57 20.77 2.66
N PRO A 188 6.04 19.86 1.83
CA PRO A 188 4.59 19.74 1.67
C PRO A 188 3.93 19.60 3.04
N ILE A 189 2.77 20.22 3.23
CA ILE A 189 1.92 19.95 4.39
C ILE A 189 1.59 18.47 4.35
N GLU A 190 1.84 17.74 5.44
CA GLU A 190 1.58 16.30 5.41
C GLU A 190 0.11 16.04 5.06
N THR A 191 -0.13 15.12 4.12
CA THR A 191 -1.46 14.56 3.93
C THR A 191 -1.65 13.49 4.99
N PRO A 192 -2.48 13.70 6.02
CA PRO A 192 -2.69 12.72 7.07
C PRO A 192 -3.20 11.43 6.46
N LEU A 193 -2.33 10.41 6.50
CA LEU A 193 -2.66 9.05 6.18
C LEU A 193 -3.20 8.38 7.45
N VAL A 194 -4.52 8.35 7.56
CA VAL A 194 -5.26 7.82 8.71
C VAL A 194 -5.43 6.31 8.55
N PHE A 195 -5.16 5.58 9.62
CA PHE A 195 -5.31 4.12 9.69
C PHE A 195 -6.44 3.79 10.68
N THR A 196 -7.47 3.09 10.21
CA THR A 196 -8.54 2.58 11.07
C THR A 196 -8.55 1.06 11.08
N GLY A 197 -8.69 0.48 12.27
CA GLY A 197 -8.69 -0.98 12.47
C GLY A 197 -7.30 -1.61 12.50
N PHE A 198 -6.25 -0.80 12.40
CA PHE A 198 -4.85 -1.25 12.46
C PHE A 198 -4.24 -1.11 13.86
N SER A 199 -3.36 -2.06 14.21
CA SER A 199 -2.58 -2.07 15.43
C SER A 199 -1.28 -1.28 15.28
N PRO A 200 -0.65 -0.84 16.38
CA PRO A 200 0.62 -0.13 16.33
C PRO A 200 1.72 -0.88 15.56
N GLU A 201 1.75 -2.21 15.64
CA GLU A 201 2.69 -3.07 14.90
C GLU A 201 2.46 -2.98 13.39
N ALA A 202 1.21 -2.94 12.93
CA ALA A 202 0.91 -2.81 11.51
C ALA A 202 1.22 -1.41 10.98
N LEU A 203 1.03 -0.37 11.79
CA LEU A 203 1.48 0.99 11.44
C LEU A 203 3.02 1.03 11.30
N GLN A 204 3.73 0.36 12.20
CA GLN A 204 5.19 0.26 12.12
C GLN A 204 5.63 -0.54 10.89
N PHE A 205 4.98 -1.67 10.61
CA PHE A 205 5.20 -2.46 9.40
C PHE A 205 5.00 -1.61 8.13
N TRP A 206 3.93 -0.80 8.07
CA TRP A 206 3.73 0.14 6.96
C TRP A 206 4.88 1.13 6.85
N LYS A 207 5.29 1.79 7.93
CA LYS A 207 6.40 2.76 7.92
C LYS A 207 7.68 2.17 7.34
N GLU A 208 8.01 0.94 7.71
CA GLU A 208 9.22 0.26 7.27
C GLU A 208 9.18 -0.06 5.77
N HIS A 209 8.00 -0.43 5.24
CA HIS A 209 7.86 -0.90 3.86
C HIS A 209 7.31 0.15 2.88
N ALA A 210 6.81 1.29 3.37
CA ALA A 210 6.37 2.44 2.57
C ALA A 210 7.50 3.46 2.31
N THR A 211 8.74 3.13 2.70
CA THR A 211 9.90 4.00 2.55
C THR A 211 10.10 4.38 1.08
N GLY A 212 10.25 5.69 0.80
CA GLY A 212 10.38 6.22 -0.55
C GLY A 212 9.06 6.55 -1.26
N LEU A 213 7.90 6.22 -0.70
CA LEU A 213 6.59 6.54 -1.29
C LEU A 213 5.99 7.88 -0.84
N GLY A 214 6.64 8.59 0.08
CA GLY A 214 6.11 9.86 0.65
C GLY A 214 4.88 9.69 1.56
N LEU A 215 4.42 8.45 1.80
CA LEU A 215 3.21 8.12 2.56
C LEU A 215 3.51 7.82 4.03
N ALA A 216 3.92 8.86 4.77
CA ALA A 216 4.13 8.74 6.21
C ALA A 216 2.79 8.61 6.96
N PRO A 217 2.57 7.53 7.73
CA PRO A 217 1.34 7.38 8.51
C PRO A 217 1.33 8.35 9.68
N VAL A 218 0.22 9.08 9.84
CA VAL A 218 -0.04 9.81 11.08
C VAL A 218 -0.71 8.83 12.05
N ALA A 219 -0.32 8.87 13.33
CA ALA A 219 -0.98 8.07 14.36
C ALA A 219 -2.40 8.64 14.58
N GLY A 220 -3.34 8.26 13.72
CA GLY A 220 -4.73 8.68 13.80
C GLY A 220 -5.57 7.64 14.53
N MET A 221 -6.26 8.06 15.59
CA MET A 221 -7.44 7.36 16.10
C MET A 221 -8.65 7.84 15.29
N GLY A 222 -8.77 7.42 14.04
CA GLY A 222 -9.94 7.69 13.19
C GLY A 222 -10.88 6.50 13.15
N GLY A 223 -12.19 6.73 13.09
CA GLY A 223 -13.21 5.69 12.87
C GLY A 223 -13.75 5.78 11.44
N GLY A 224 -13.60 4.72 10.66
CA GLY A 224 -14.28 4.57 9.38
C GLY A 224 -15.73 4.14 9.65
N SER A 225 -16.70 4.96 9.25
CA SER A 225 -18.12 4.58 9.22
C SER A 225 -18.74 4.81 7.84
N GLY A 226 -17.92 5.09 6.83
CA GLY A 226 -18.37 5.35 5.47
C GLY A 226 -19.05 4.13 4.84
N SER A 227 -20.15 4.37 4.14
CA SER A 227 -20.83 3.34 3.35
C SER A 227 -20.02 2.99 2.09
N ASP A 228 -19.92 1.69 1.77
CA ASP A 228 -19.32 1.18 0.53
C ASP A 228 -20.00 1.72 -0.75
N THR A 229 -21.25 2.16 -0.61
CA THR A 229 -22.08 2.65 -1.71
C THR A 229 -21.70 4.07 -2.08
N MET A 230 -21.37 4.30 -3.35
CA MET A 230 -21.25 5.65 -3.90
C MET A 230 -22.60 6.35 -3.82
N THR A 231 -22.64 7.51 -3.17
CA THR A 231 -23.85 8.31 -3.08
C THR A 231 -23.87 9.36 -4.19
N ALA A 232 -25.07 9.69 -4.66
CA ALA A 232 -25.23 10.79 -5.59
C ALA A 232 -24.74 12.08 -4.90
N VAL A 233 -23.85 12.80 -5.57
CA VAL A 233 -23.36 14.08 -5.06
C VAL A 233 -24.52 15.06 -5.04
N THR A 234 -24.92 15.48 -3.84
CA THR A 234 -25.92 16.54 -3.71
C THR A 234 -25.23 17.86 -4.05
N PRO A 235 -25.77 18.70 -4.94
CA PRO A 235 -25.18 19.99 -5.26
C PRO A 235 -24.87 20.79 -3.98
N GLY A 236 -23.62 21.22 -3.80
CA GLY A 236 -23.16 21.94 -2.61
C GLY A 236 -22.77 21.06 -1.41
N SER A 237 -22.82 19.73 -1.50
CA SER A 237 -22.35 18.85 -0.41
C SER A 237 -20.82 18.82 -0.27
N VAL A 238 -20.10 19.29 -1.29
CA VAL A 238 -18.66 19.51 -1.27
C VAL A 238 -18.41 20.90 -1.84
N VAL A 239 -17.73 21.75 -1.08
CA VAL A 239 -17.42 23.13 -1.45
C VAL A 239 -15.91 23.38 -1.29
N PRO A 240 -15.36 24.45 -1.90
CA PRO A 240 -13.99 24.87 -1.61
C PRO A 240 -13.78 25.01 -0.10
N GLY A 241 -12.73 24.38 0.45
CA GLY A 241 -12.46 24.33 1.88
C GLY A 241 -12.96 23.07 2.59
N SER A 242 -13.82 22.25 1.97
CA SER A 242 -14.27 20.95 2.52
C SER A 242 -13.11 19.95 2.65
N ALA A 243 -13.16 19.09 3.65
CA ALA A 243 -12.25 17.94 3.75
C ALA A 243 -12.67 16.81 2.78
N ILE A 244 -11.69 16.22 2.09
CA ILE A 244 -11.91 15.14 1.11
C ILE A 244 -10.78 14.11 1.21
N SER A 245 -11.13 12.83 1.17
CA SER A 245 -10.21 11.72 1.36
C SER A 245 -10.02 10.90 0.09
N ALA A 246 -8.75 10.65 -0.25
CA ALA A 246 -8.34 9.60 -1.17
C ALA A 246 -8.20 8.29 -0.37
N VAL A 247 -9.01 7.30 -0.69
CA VAL A 247 -9.08 6.05 0.06
C VAL A 247 -8.17 5.00 -0.58
N LEU A 248 -7.23 4.43 0.18
CA LEU A 248 -6.29 3.40 -0.28
C LEU A 248 -6.78 1.99 0.05
N ILE A 249 -7.38 1.82 1.23
CA ILE A 249 -8.04 0.59 1.69
C ILE A 249 -9.35 1.00 2.33
N ARG A 250 -10.44 0.26 2.09
CA ARG A 250 -11.73 0.40 2.81
C ARG A 250 -12.38 -0.95 3.08
N GLY A 251 -13.40 -0.96 3.94
CA GLY A 251 -14.11 -2.15 4.42
C GLY A 251 -13.87 -2.34 5.92
N ASP A 252 -13.55 -3.56 6.35
CA ASP A 252 -13.25 -3.85 7.77
C ASP A 252 -11.97 -3.18 8.29
N LEU A 253 -11.09 -2.73 7.40
CA LEU A 253 -9.90 -1.92 7.67
C LEU A 253 -9.90 -0.73 6.72
N GLU A 254 -9.37 0.41 7.16
CA GLU A 254 -9.28 1.60 6.32
C GLU A 254 -7.90 2.26 6.38
N ILE A 255 -7.42 2.67 5.22
CA ILE A 255 -6.29 3.59 5.07
C ILE A 255 -6.75 4.71 4.13
N SER A 256 -6.76 5.94 4.61
CA SER A 256 -7.22 7.09 3.82
C SER A 256 -6.31 8.31 3.99
N ALA A 257 -6.04 9.00 2.89
CA ALA A 257 -5.23 10.20 2.81
C ALA A 257 -6.16 11.41 2.63
N THR A 258 -6.20 12.34 3.58
CA THR A 258 -7.18 13.44 3.55
C THR A 258 -6.55 14.80 3.30
N CYS A 259 -7.09 15.53 2.33
CA CYS A 259 -6.76 16.92 2.01
C CYS A 259 -8.00 17.81 2.10
N THR A 260 -7.82 19.08 1.77
CA THR A 260 -8.86 20.07 1.57
C THR A 260 -9.11 20.29 0.07
N VAL A 261 -10.37 20.53 -0.28
CA VAL A 261 -10.79 20.89 -1.64
C VAL A 261 -10.46 22.34 -1.94
N THR A 262 -9.76 22.63 -3.04
CA THR A 262 -9.41 23.99 -3.46
C THR A 262 -10.43 24.59 -4.43
N TYR A 263 -10.82 23.81 -5.44
CA TYR A 263 -11.66 24.25 -6.55
C TYR A 263 -12.72 23.19 -6.82
N VAL A 264 -13.94 23.64 -7.10
CA VAL A 264 -15.08 22.77 -7.45
C VAL A 264 -15.80 23.35 -8.66
N ASP A 265 -16.12 22.48 -9.61
CA ASP A 265 -17.07 22.75 -10.69
C ASP A 265 -18.15 21.64 -10.73
N PRO A 266 -19.15 21.72 -11.63
CA PRO A 266 -20.24 20.74 -11.65
C PRO A 266 -19.83 19.28 -11.84
N LYS A 267 -18.63 19.00 -12.36
CA LYS A 267 -18.17 17.63 -12.66
C LYS A 267 -16.92 17.23 -11.88
N ARG A 268 -16.07 18.19 -11.51
CA ARG A 268 -14.72 17.93 -11.02
C ARG A 268 -14.37 18.81 -9.83
N LEU A 269 -13.36 18.35 -9.10
CA LEU A 269 -12.71 19.13 -8.06
C LEU A 269 -11.18 19.04 -8.17
N LEU A 270 -10.49 20.04 -7.66
CA LEU A 270 -9.06 19.96 -7.35
C LEU A 270 -8.92 19.98 -5.82
N ALA A 271 -8.08 19.09 -5.30
CA ALA A 271 -7.75 19.00 -3.88
C ALA A 271 -6.24 18.83 -3.71
N CYS A 272 -5.77 19.05 -2.48
CA CYS A 272 -4.35 19.19 -2.14
C CYS A 272 -3.66 20.30 -2.96
N GLY A 273 -2.61 20.91 -2.42
CA GLY A 273 -1.76 21.82 -3.19
C GLY A 273 -0.45 21.20 -3.68
N HIS A 274 -0.31 19.88 -3.54
CA HIS A 274 0.89 19.09 -3.79
C HIS A 274 0.48 17.64 -4.09
N PRO A 275 1.38 16.73 -4.52
CA PRO A 275 1.00 15.36 -4.79
C PRO A 275 0.82 14.57 -3.50
N ILE A 276 -0.01 13.52 -3.51
CA ILE A 276 -0.02 12.52 -2.44
C ILE A 276 1.11 11.52 -2.68
N THR A 277 1.19 11.01 -3.90
CA THR A 277 2.16 9.99 -4.36
C THR A 277 2.82 10.36 -5.69
N GLN A 278 2.18 11.24 -6.47
CA GLN A 278 2.64 11.68 -7.78
C GLN A 278 2.69 10.59 -8.86
N PHE A 279 1.85 9.56 -8.75
CA PHE A 279 1.80 8.49 -9.77
C PHE A 279 1.24 8.92 -11.13
N GLY A 280 0.74 10.15 -11.25
CA GLY A 280 0.10 10.63 -12.47
C GLY A 280 -1.33 10.11 -12.56
N PRO A 281 -1.71 9.36 -13.61
CA PRO A 281 -3.04 8.77 -13.69
C PRO A 281 -3.26 7.79 -12.54
N VAL A 282 -4.35 7.98 -11.80
CA VAL A 282 -4.72 7.16 -10.63
C VAL A 282 -6.20 6.79 -10.69
N SER A 283 -6.60 5.85 -9.85
CA SER A 283 -8.01 5.49 -9.66
C SER A 283 -8.24 5.23 -8.17
N MET A 284 -8.45 6.30 -7.41
CA MET A 284 -8.67 6.23 -5.97
C MET A 284 -10.10 6.64 -5.62
N PRO A 285 -10.84 5.88 -4.79
CA PRO A 285 -12.12 6.33 -4.29
C PRO A 285 -11.96 7.70 -3.60
N MET A 286 -12.85 8.63 -3.94
CA MET A 286 -12.91 9.96 -3.38
C MET A 286 -14.11 10.02 -2.44
N ALA A 287 -13.83 10.13 -1.14
CA ALA A 287 -14.84 10.15 -0.09
C ALA A 287 -14.88 11.51 0.62
N LYS A 288 -16.07 11.92 1.06
CA LYS A 288 -16.23 13.04 2.00
C LYS A 288 -15.59 12.71 3.34
N ALA A 289 -15.08 13.71 4.02
CA ALA A 289 -14.48 13.57 5.35
C ALA A 289 -15.12 14.49 6.39
N GLU A 290 -15.27 13.98 7.60
CA GLU A 290 -15.55 14.74 8.81
C GLU A 290 -14.27 14.89 9.62
N VAL A 291 -13.92 16.12 9.99
CA VAL A 291 -12.81 16.40 10.89
C VAL A 291 -13.33 16.29 12.33
N VAL A 292 -13.03 15.19 13.00
CA VAL A 292 -13.43 14.96 14.40
C VAL A 292 -12.74 15.97 15.33
N ALA A 293 -11.44 16.21 15.10
CA ALA A 293 -10.67 17.19 15.86
C ALA A 293 -9.40 17.60 15.11
N THR A 294 -8.94 18.83 15.35
CA THR A 294 -7.61 19.30 14.97
C THR A 294 -6.71 19.24 16.20
N VAL A 295 -5.64 18.44 16.15
CA VAL A 295 -4.68 18.28 17.24
C VAL A 295 -3.48 19.22 17.02
N PRO A 296 -3.30 20.25 17.84
CA PRO A 296 -2.15 21.14 17.75
C PRO A 296 -0.90 20.46 18.30
N SER A 297 0.24 20.65 17.64
CA SER A 297 1.53 20.16 18.11
C SER A 297 2.66 20.90 17.40
N PRO A 298 3.70 21.34 18.14
CA PRO A 298 4.87 21.98 17.52
C PRO A 298 5.70 20.98 16.70
N PHE A 299 5.58 19.68 16.98
CA PHE A 299 6.28 18.62 16.25
C PHE A 299 5.47 18.13 15.05
N ASN A 300 4.21 17.76 15.26
CA ASN A 300 3.35 17.25 14.19
C ASN A 300 1.87 17.52 14.52
N ALA A 301 1.36 18.67 14.07
CA ALA A 301 -0.07 18.99 14.16
C ALA A 301 -0.84 18.30 13.03
N PHE A 302 -1.97 17.64 13.34
CA PHE A 302 -2.77 16.90 12.35
C PHE A 302 -4.28 16.91 12.66
N LYS A 303 -5.08 16.59 11.65
CA LYS A 303 -6.53 16.36 11.78
C LYS A 303 -6.84 14.89 12.05
N ILE A 304 -7.76 14.61 12.99
CA ILE A 304 -8.39 13.30 13.18
C ILE A 304 -9.67 13.28 12.35
N ILE A 305 -9.83 12.26 11.51
CA ILE A 305 -10.79 12.29 10.41
C ILE A 305 -11.57 10.98 10.37
N ASN A 306 -12.86 11.08 10.11
CA ASN A 306 -13.71 9.96 9.70
C ASN A 306 -14.05 10.13 8.21
N THR A 307 -13.90 9.07 7.42
CA THR A 307 -14.42 9.05 6.06
C THR A 307 -15.90 8.67 6.06
N THR A 308 -16.63 9.25 5.12
CA THR A 308 -18.08 9.06 5.01
C THR A 308 -18.43 8.57 3.60
N ASP A 309 -19.35 9.22 2.88
CA ASP A 309 -19.80 8.70 1.59
C ASP A 309 -18.74 8.87 0.49
N THR A 310 -18.62 7.84 -0.34
CA THR A 310 -17.88 7.96 -1.61
C THR A 310 -18.69 8.79 -2.59
N VAL A 311 -18.06 9.82 -3.16
CA VAL A 311 -18.69 10.81 -4.06
C VAL A 311 -18.10 10.81 -5.47
N GLY A 312 -17.09 9.99 -5.72
CA GLY A 312 -16.46 9.84 -7.04
C GLY A 312 -15.09 9.18 -6.94
N SER A 313 -14.19 9.58 -7.83
CA SER A 313 -12.80 9.08 -7.85
C SER A 313 -11.81 10.18 -8.16
N PHE A 314 -10.63 10.13 -7.53
CA PHE A 314 -9.44 10.82 -8.03
C PHE A 314 -8.89 10.09 -9.25
N ILE A 315 -8.60 10.87 -10.29
CA ILE A 315 -8.16 10.38 -11.61
C ILE A 315 -6.74 10.81 -11.97
N GLU A 316 -6.23 11.87 -11.33
CA GLU A 316 -4.86 12.34 -11.48
C GLU A 316 -4.29 12.73 -10.11
N ASP A 317 -3.04 12.35 -9.86
CA ASP A 317 -2.21 12.78 -8.74
C ASP A 317 -0.91 13.34 -9.30
N ARG A 318 -0.83 14.67 -9.36
CA ARG A 318 0.24 15.44 -10.00
C ARG A 318 0.89 16.38 -9.01
N GLU A 319 2.03 16.93 -9.40
CA GLU A 319 2.87 17.80 -8.56
C GLU A 319 2.11 18.94 -7.87
N THR A 320 1.11 19.55 -8.51
CA THR A 320 0.47 20.77 -7.98
C THR A 320 -0.93 20.54 -7.43
N ALA A 321 -1.55 19.38 -7.71
CA ALA A 321 -2.91 19.04 -7.27
C ALA A 321 -3.26 17.58 -7.56
N ILE A 322 -4.27 17.08 -6.84
CA ILE A 322 -5.02 15.88 -7.24
C ILE A 322 -6.37 16.29 -7.87
N LEU A 323 -6.74 15.62 -8.96
CA LEU A 323 -7.98 15.88 -9.71
C LEU A 323 -9.03 14.81 -9.42
N GLY A 324 -10.18 15.23 -8.92
CA GLY A 324 -11.34 14.38 -8.68
C GLY A 324 -12.43 14.57 -9.73
N GLU A 325 -13.15 13.50 -10.06
CA GLU A 325 -14.36 13.52 -10.88
C GLU A 325 -15.54 12.93 -10.08
N PHE A 326 -16.61 13.72 -9.94
CA PHE A 326 -17.80 13.32 -9.20
C PHE A 326 -18.57 12.23 -9.93
N GLY A 327 -19.10 11.26 -9.18
CA GLY A 327 -19.92 10.16 -9.70
C GLY A 327 -19.17 9.13 -10.55
N LYS A 328 -17.88 9.35 -10.84
CA LYS A 328 -17.03 8.36 -11.51
C LYS A 328 -16.58 7.30 -10.50
N PRO A 329 -16.86 6.01 -10.70
CA PRO A 329 -16.40 4.97 -9.79
C PRO A 329 -14.89 4.76 -9.94
N ALA A 330 -14.21 4.61 -8.82
CA ALA A 330 -12.83 4.13 -8.81
C ALA A 330 -12.81 2.62 -9.03
N ARG A 331 -11.83 2.15 -9.81
CA ARG A 331 -11.43 0.74 -9.84
C ARG A 331 -10.66 0.41 -8.57
N VAL A 332 -11.13 -0.61 -7.87
CA VAL A 332 -10.56 -1.19 -6.66
C VAL A 332 -10.51 -2.71 -6.80
N ILE A 333 -9.68 -3.35 -5.99
CA ILE A 333 -9.55 -4.81 -5.93
C ILE A 333 -10.25 -5.31 -4.66
N PRO A 334 -11.31 -6.11 -4.80
CA PRO A 334 -11.89 -6.85 -3.69
C PRO A 334 -10.86 -7.82 -3.10
N LEU A 335 -10.61 -7.70 -1.79
CA LEU A 335 -9.75 -8.55 -1.00
C LEU A 335 -10.59 -9.18 0.12
N THR A 336 -10.75 -10.51 0.09
CA THR A 336 -11.40 -11.26 1.16
C THR A 336 -10.38 -12.08 1.92
N MET A 337 -10.34 -11.93 3.24
CA MET A 337 -9.44 -12.64 4.13
C MET A 337 -10.22 -13.49 5.11
N ARG A 338 -10.03 -14.82 5.11
CA ARG A 338 -10.68 -15.74 6.04
C ARG A 338 -9.64 -16.29 7.00
N LEU A 339 -9.83 -16.08 8.29
CA LEU A 339 -8.93 -16.50 9.35
C LEU A 339 -9.65 -17.53 10.21
N ALA A 340 -9.19 -18.77 10.12
CA ALA A 340 -9.61 -19.86 10.98
C ALA A 340 -8.49 -20.18 11.98
N GLN A 341 -8.88 -20.71 13.14
CA GLN A 341 -7.95 -21.32 14.08
C GLN A 341 -8.18 -22.82 14.09
N ASP A 342 -7.12 -23.59 13.89
CA ASP A 342 -7.21 -25.03 13.83
C ASP A 342 -7.67 -25.60 15.19
N GLY A 343 -8.67 -26.48 15.15
CA GLY A 343 -9.32 -27.03 16.33
C GLY A 343 -10.25 -26.07 17.10
N ALA A 344 -10.48 -24.83 16.65
CA ALA A 344 -11.44 -23.93 17.28
C ALA A 344 -12.89 -24.26 16.90
N THR A 345 -13.80 -24.12 17.86
CA THR A 345 -15.26 -24.23 17.63
C THR A 345 -15.89 -22.92 17.17
N GLU A 346 -15.15 -21.82 17.22
CA GLU A 346 -15.58 -20.50 16.76
C GLU A 346 -15.61 -20.43 15.23
N LYS A 347 -16.49 -19.58 14.69
CA LYS A 347 -16.56 -19.36 13.24
C LYS A 347 -15.30 -18.65 12.76
N PRO A 348 -14.76 -19.02 11.58
CA PRO A 348 -13.68 -18.27 10.96
C PRO A 348 -14.04 -16.80 10.85
N ARG A 349 -13.12 -15.93 11.24
CA ARG A 349 -13.27 -14.50 11.06
C ARG A 349 -13.04 -14.17 9.60
N THR A 350 -13.97 -13.44 8.99
CA THR A 350 -13.82 -12.98 7.61
C THR A 350 -13.68 -11.47 7.61
N LEU A 351 -12.69 -10.96 6.87
CA LEU A 351 -12.52 -9.55 6.56
C LEU A 351 -12.81 -9.33 5.07
N HIS A 352 -13.61 -8.33 4.77
CA HIS A 352 -13.91 -7.83 3.44
C HIS A 352 -13.30 -6.45 3.28
N LEU A 353 -12.37 -6.35 2.33
CA LEU A 353 -11.63 -5.14 2.03
C LEU A 353 -11.73 -4.83 0.54
N GLU A 354 -11.59 -3.57 0.21
CA GLU A 354 -11.31 -3.11 -1.15
C GLU A 354 -10.02 -2.30 -1.13
N VAL A 355 -9.09 -2.67 -1.99
CA VAL A 355 -7.74 -2.09 -2.05
C VAL A 355 -7.57 -1.32 -3.35
N ILE A 356 -6.87 -0.20 -3.30
CA ILE A 356 -6.45 0.56 -4.50
C ILE A 356 -5.75 -0.35 -5.51
N ASP A 357 -6.06 -0.20 -6.79
CA ASP A 357 -5.36 -0.89 -7.89
C ASP A 357 -4.28 0.00 -8.48
N GLN A 358 -3.13 0.05 -7.80
CA GLN A 358 -1.98 0.86 -8.16
C GLN A 358 -0.70 0.06 -7.96
N GLU A 359 0.14 -0.03 -9.00
CA GLU A 359 1.31 -0.90 -9.01
C GLU A 359 2.25 -0.72 -7.82
N GLN A 360 2.49 0.53 -7.44
CA GLN A 360 3.41 0.89 -6.37
C GLN A 360 2.83 0.70 -4.96
N LEU A 361 1.50 0.52 -4.81
CA LEU A 361 0.83 0.47 -3.50
C LEU A 361 0.06 -0.81 -3.22
N THR A 362 -0.56 -1.43 -4.22
CA THR A 362 -1.41 -2.60 -3.99
C THR A 362 -0.68 -3.72 -3.24
N PRO A 363 0.57 -4.09 -3.58
CA PRO A 363 1.27 -5.14 -2.85
C PRO A 363 1.45 -4.78 -1.37
N LEU A 364 1.83 -3.54 -1.06
CA LEU A 364 2.00 -3.07 0.32
C LEU A 364 0.68 -3.06 1.08
N ALA A 365 -0.40 -2.60 0.46
CA ALA A 365 -1.73 -2.61 1.03
C ALA A 365 -2.21 -4.04 1.37
N VAL A 366 -2.02 -5.00 0.46
CA VAL A 366 -2.34 -6.42 0.73
C VAL A 366 -1.47 -6.99 1.86
N MET A 367 -0.16 -6.66 1.88
CA MET A 367 0.76 -7.11 2.93
C MET A 367 0.35 -6.62 4.31
N VAL A 368 0.10 -5.31 4.46
CA VAL A 368 -0.26 -4.73 5.76
C VAL A 368 -1.62 -5.24 6.24
N SER A 369 -2.59 -5.45 5.33
CA SER A 369 -3.88 -6.05 5.66
C SER A 369 -3.74 -7.48 6.18
N LEU A 370 -2.91 -8.32 5.52
CA LEU A 370 -2.62 -9.66 6.03
C LEU A 370 -1.93 -9.59 7.40
N PHE A 371 -0.87 -8.80 7.51
CA PHE A 371 -0.14 -8.65 8.77
C PHE A 371 -1.09 -8.25 9.92
N GLN A 372 -1.92 -7.24 9.69
CA GLN A 372 -2.93 -6.78 10.65
C GLN A 372 -3.90 -7.88 11.07
N SER A 373 -4.41 -8.65 10.11
CA SER A 373 -5.35 -9.74 10.39
C SER A 373 -4.73 -10.83 11.28
N LEU A 374 -3.45 -11.15 11.07
CA LEU A 374 -2.73 -12.15 11.84
C LEU A 374 -2.33 -11.66 13.23
N VAL A 375 -1.98 -10.38 13.38
CA VAL A 375 -1.67 -9.79 14.70
C VAL A 375 -2.88 -9.87 15.64
N GLN A 376 -4.10 -9.65 15.15
CA GLN A 376 -5.31 -9.71 15.97
C GLN A 376 -5.70 -11.13 16.39
N THR A 377 -5.15 -12.15 15.73
CA THR A 377 -5.45 -13.57 16.01
C THR A 377 -4.52 -14.13 17.10
N ASN A 378 -3.58 -13.34 17.59
CA ASN A 378 -2.45 -13.86 18.34
C ASN A 378 -2.78 -14.07 19.84
N GLY A 379 -2.99 -15.32 20.23
CA GLY A 379 -2.86 -15.77 21.62
C GLY A 379 -1.39 -15.67 22.03
N TYR A 380 -0.99 -14.51 22.57
CA TYR A 380 0.37 -14.03 22.86
C TYR A 380 1.37 -14.99 23.57
N ALA A 381 1.00 -16.22 23.93
CA ALA A 381 1.85 -17.15 24.68
C ALA A 381 2.38 -18.37 23.90
N VAL A 382 1.89 -18.65 22.68
CA VAL A 382 2.25 -19.87 21.94
C VAL A 382 2.81 -19.53 20.56
N GLU A 383 3.97 -20.11 20.20
CA GLU A 383 4.47 -20.08 18.81
C GLU A 383 3.35 -20.56 17.88
N THR A 384 3.14 -19.92 16.74
CA THR A 384 2.02 -20.28 15.83
C THR A 384 2.55 -20.45 14.42
N THR A 385 2.14 -21.52 13.76
CA THR A 385 2.37 -21.74 12.32
C THR A 385 1.10 -21.42 11.56
N TYR A 386 1.19 -20.70 10.45
CA TYR A 386 0.06 -20.38 9.60
C TYR A 386 0.07 -21.25 8.35
N ARG A 387 -1.06 -21.88 8.00
CA ARG A 387 -1.27 -22.38 6.65
C ARG A 387 -1.96 -21.29 5.85
N VAL A 388 -1.26 -20.73 4.88
CA VAL A 388 -1.75 -19.62 4.05
C VAL A 388 -2.06 -20.12 2.66
N ARG A 389 -3.32 -19.99 2.24
CA ARG A 389 -3.77 -20.26 0.88
C ARG A 389 -4.23 -18.96 0.25
N GLY A 390 -3.79 -18.67 -0.96
CA GLY A 390 -4.29 -17.52 -1.68
C GLY A 390 -4.66 -17.83 -3.12
N ARG A 391 -5.64 -17.08 -3.58
CA ARG A 391 -6.19 -17.12 -4.94
C ARG A 391 -6.26 -15.70 -5.48
N VAL A 392 -5.62 -15.46 -6.61
CA VAL A 392 -5.68 -14.16 -7.31
C VAL A 392 -6.30 -14.38 -8.67
N LYS A 393 -7.39 -13.66 -8.93
CA LYS A 393 -8.11 -13.72 -10.20
C LYS A 393 -7.72 -12.53 -11.07
N LEU A 394 -7.32 -12.81 -12.31
CA LEU A 394 -6.97 -11.79 -13.29
C LEU A 394 -7.87 -11.94 -14.53
N ALA A 395 -8.31 -10.83 -15.10
CA ALA A 395 -9.22 -10.83 -16.24
C ALA A 395 -8.58 -11.53 -17.45
N GLY A 396 -9.16 -12.64 -17.91
CA GLY A 396 -8.69 -13.36 -19.09
C GLY A 396 -7.49 -14.30 -18.88
N TYR A 397 -7.08 -14.55 -17.63
CA TYR A 397 -5.99 -15.47 -17.30
C TYR A 397 -6.44 -16.55 -16.30
N PRO A 398 -5.73 -17.70 -16.22
CA PRO A 398 -5.92 -18.65 -15.13
C PRO A 398 -5.67 -18.02 -13.77
N GLU A 399 -6.37 -18.49 -12.74
CA GLU A 399 -6.11 -18.04 -11.36
C GLU A 399 -4.69 -18.38 -10.93
N VAL A 400 -4.08 -17.45 -10.20
CA VAL A 400 -2.84 -17.72 -9.46
C VAL A 400 -3.24 -18.35 -8.14
N LYS A 401 -2.69 -19.52 -7.84
CA LYS A 401 -2.95 -20.27 -6.60
C LYS A 401 -1.64 -20.51 -5.89
N PHE A 402 -1.65 -20.34 -4.57
CA PHE A 402 -0.54 -20.74 -3.74
C PHE A 402 -1.02 -21.23 -2.39
N GLU A 403 -0.29 -22.17 -1.83
CA GLU A 403 -0.50 -22.73 -0.50
C GLU A 403 0.87 -22.97 0.12
N ASN A 404 1.10 -22.43 1.32
CA ASN A 404 2.34 -22.62 2.06
C ASN A 404 2.06 -22.69 3.56
N LEU A 405 2.86 -23.47 4.28
CA LEU A 405 3.01 -23.31 5.73
C LEU A 405 4.01 -22.19 6.02
N VAL A 406 3.73 -21.38 7.03
CA VAL A 406 4.60 -20.29 7.47
C VAL A 406 4.76 -20.40 8.98
N ALA A 407 5.96 -20.78 9.40
CA ALA A 407 6.32 -20.94 10.80
C ALA A 407 7.20 -19.76 11.26
N PRO A 408 7.29 -19.50 12.58
CA PRO A 408 8.21 -18.49 13.08
C PRO A 408 9.65 -18.94 12.85
N THR A 409 10.52 -17.96 12.66
CA THR A 409 11.97 -18.15 12.59
C THR A 409 12.60 -17.61 13.88
N ASP A 410 13.91 -17.82 14.03
CA ASP A 410 14.63 -17.29 15.20
C ASP A 410 14.73 -15.75 15.19
N PHE A 411 14.44 -15.11 14.05
CA PHE A 411 14.57 -13.66 13.84
C PHE A 411 13.24 -12.95 13.60
N ALA A 412 12.19 -13.68 13.24
CA ALA A 412 10.91 -13.09 12.83
C ALA A 412 9.73 -13.99 13.20
N PRO A 413 8.64 -13.40 13.73
CA PRO A 413 7.41 -14.13 14.00
C PRO A 413 6.68 -14.50 12.70
N ALA A 414 5.86 -15.57 12.75
CA ALA A 414 5.23 -16.16 11.57
C ALA A 414 4.30 -15.19 10.81
N ASN A 415 3.63 -14.28 11.52
CA ASN A 415 2.75 -13.27 10.91
C ASN A 415 3.52 -12.31 9.99
N LEU A 416 4.72 -11.89 10.40
CA LEU A 416 5.60 -11.06 9.58
C LEU A 416 6.08 -11.84 8.35
N VAL A 417 6.55 -13.07 8.55
CA VAL A 417 7.02 -13.92 7.43
C VAL A 417 5.89 -14.19 6.43
N ALA A 418 4.65 -14.40 6.90
CA ALA A 418 3.50 -14.66 6.05
C ALA A 418 3.13 -13.44 5.19
N ALA A 419 3.12 -12.25 5.78
CA ALA A 419 2.88 -11.00 5.06
C ALA A 419 3.93 -10.77 3.97
N LEU A 420 5.22 -10.94 4.29
CA LEU A 420 6.30 -10.76 3.32
C LEU A 420 6.26 -11.78 2.18
N ALA A 421 6.00 -13.06 2.50
CA ALA A 421 5.89 -14.11 1.49
C ALA A 421 4.71 -13.88 0.54
N LEU A 422 3.59 -13.36 1.05
CA LEU A 422 2.46 -12.94 0.23
C LEU A 422 2.85 -11.76 -0.68
N GLY A 423 3.47 -10.75 -0.09
CA GLY A 423 3.94 -9.55 -0.78
C GLY A 423 4.86 -9.85 -1.95
N GLU A 424 5.81 -10.76 -1.77
CA GLU A 424 6.72 -11.16 -2.84
C GLU A 424 5.98 -11.74 -4.06
N ARG A 425 4.96 -12.58 -3.82
CA ARG A 425 4.12 -13.15 -4.89
C ARG A 425 3.32 -12.07 -5.61
N PHE A 426 2.75 -11.13 -4.86
CA PHE A 426 2.04 -9.97 -5.42
C PHE A 426 2.98 -9.07 -6.21
N ASN A 427 4.16 -8.76 -5.69
CA ASN A 427 5.18 -7.98 -6.37
C ASN A 427 5.60 -8.62 -7.70
N ARG A 428 5.76 -9.94 -7.77
CA ARG A 428 6.05 -10.63 -9.05
C ARG A 428 4.92 -10.49 -10.07
N LEU A 429 3.67 -10.52 -9.62
CA LEU A 429 2.50 -10.28 -10.49
C LEU A 429 2.39 -8.82 -10.94
N TYR A 430 2.77 -7.87 -10.07
CA TYR A 430 2.63 -6.43 -10.31
C TYR A 430 3.81 -5.80 -11.06
N ALA A 431 5.06 -6.22 -10.78
CA ALA A 431 6.27 -5.73 -11.43
C ALA A 431 6.38 -6.12 -12.93
N ASN A 432 5.37 -6.80 -13.46
CA ASN A 432 5.28 -7.13 -14.86
C ASN A 432 4.87 -5.90 -15.66
N ALA A 433 5.86 -5.19 -16.23
CA ALA A 433 5.68 -3.96 -17.00
C ALA A 433 4.72 -4.09 -18.21
N ALA A 434 4.37 -5.30 -18.64
CA ALA A 434 3.39 -5.55 -19.70
C ALA A 434 1.95 -5.68 -19.18
N ARG A 435 1.73 -5.62 -17.86
CA ARG A 435 0.42 -5.82 -17.26
C ARG A 435 -0.47 -4.60 -17.50
N ARG A 436 -1.30 -4.70 -18.55
CA ARG A 436 -2.51 -3.89 -18.72
C ARG A 436 -3.75 -4.53 -18.09
N THR A 437 -3.60 -5.74 -17.54
CA THR A 437 -4.71 -6.60 -17.14
C THR A 437 -5.14 -6.38 -15.69
N PRO A 438 -6.43 -6.09 -15.44
CA PRO A 438 -6.98 -6.00 -14.09
C PRO A 438 -6.87 -7.28 -13.26
N ILE A 439 -6.53 -7.10 -11.98
CA ILE A 439 -6.86 -8.10 -10.95
C ILE A 439 -8.32 -7.86 -10.61
N GLU A 440 -9.12 -8.92 -10.67
CA GLU A 440 -10.55 -8.89 -10.39
C GLU A 440 -10.84 -9.13 -8.91
N SER A 441 -10.05 -9.98 -8.25
CA SER A 441 -10.19 -10.27 -6.83
C SER A 441 -8.96 -10.96 -6.24
N VAL A 442 -8.84 -10.83 -4.92
CA VAL A 442 -7.88 -11.56 -4.10
C VAL A 442 -8.63 -12.25 -2.97
N GLU A 443 -8.41 -13.54 -2.80
CA GLU A 443 -8.86 -14.30 -1.63
C GLU A 443 -7.66 -14.87 -0.90
N VAL A 444 -7.63 -14.70 0.42
CA VAL A 444 -6.59 -15.27 1.30
C VAL A 444 -7.29 -16.02 2.44
N ASP A 445 -7.08 -17.34 2.49
CA ASP A 445 -7.59 -18.21 3.53
C ASP A 445 -6.40 -18.64 4.43
N VAL A 446 -6.51 -18.42 5.73
CA VAL A 446 -5.44 -18.70 6.71
C VAL A 446 -5.97 -19.61 7.81
N ASP A 447 -5.28 -20.72 8.05
CA ASP A 447 -5.47 -21.56 9.24
C ASP A 447 -4.32 -21.32 10.23
N ALA A 448 -4.62 -20.87 11.44
CA ALA A 448 -3.66 -20.75 12.53
C ALA A 448 -3.50 -22.08 13.26
N ILE A 449 -2.29 -22.65 13.23
CA ILE A 449 -1.93 -23.94 13.81
C ILE A 449 -1.06 -23.69 15.06
N PRO A 450 -1.47 -24.14 16.26
CA PRO A 450 -0.67 -23.98 17.47
C PRO A 450 0.68 -24.69 17.39
N GLY A 451 1.75 -24.00 17.78
CA GLY A 451 3.12 -24.51 17.80
C GLY A 451 3.98 -24.06 16.61
N ARG A 452 5.30 -24.14 16.77
CA ARG A 452 6.26 -24.02 15.66
C ARG A 452 6.42 -25.36 14.96
N HIS A 453 5.84 -25.47 13.77
CA HIS A 453 5.92 -26.67 12.93
C HIS A 453 6.99 -26.47 11.87
N THR A 454 8.25 -26.71 12.23
CA THR A 454 9.39 -26.74 11.31
C THR A 454 10.13 -28.06 11.40
N ALA A 455 10.72 -28.52 10.30
CA ALA A 455 11.59 -29.69 10.28
C ALA A 455 12.80 -29.49 9.36
N GLN A 456 13.96 -30.01 9.76
CA GLN A 456 15.19 -29.94 8.98
C GLN A 456 15.58 -31.31 8.44
N ILE A 457 15.98 -31.40 7.18
CA ILE A 457 16.55 -32.61 6.58
C ILE A 457 18.01 -32.73 7.04
N GLU A 458 18.32 -33.75 7.84
CA GLU A 458 19.67 -33.97 8.38
C GLU A 458 20.49 -34.96 7.56
N ASN A 459 19.84 -36.01 7.07
CA ASN A 459 20.50 -37.07 6.33
C ASN A 459 19.54 -37.72 5.34
N ALA A 460 20.08 -38.33 4.29
CA ALA A 460 19.33 -39.17 3.38
C ALA A 460 20.19 -40.34 2.91
N GLN A 461 19.57 -41.51 2.77
CA GLN A 461 20.21 -42.73 2.30
C GLN A 461 19.23 -43.51 1.41
N ALA A 462 19.75 -44.35 0.52
CA ALA A 462 18.94 -45.23 -0.32
C ALA A 462 19.14 -46.69 0.06
N GLY A 463 18.09 -47.49 -0.08
CA GLY A 463 18.14 -48.94 0.04
C GLY A 463 18.91 -49.54 -1.13
N GLY A 464 20.18 -49.86 -0.91
CA GLY A 464 21.08 -50.43 -1.92
C GLY A 464 21.94 -49.37 -2.62
N MET A 465 23.23 -49.68 -2.82
CA MET A 465 24.16 -48.80 -3.55
C MET A 465 24.23 -49.11 -5.04
N ILE A 466 23.80 -50.31 -5.44
CA ILE A 466 23.75 -50.81 -6.81
C ILE A 466 22.31 -51.24 -7.09
N VAL A 467 21.71 -50.66 -8.13
CA VAL A 467 20.28 -50.82 -8.50
C VAL A 467 20.16 -50.79 -10.02
N HIS A 468 19.07 -51.32 -10.59
CA HIS A 468 18.86 -51.34 -12.04
C HIS A 468 17.91 -50.22 -12.47
N ALA A 469 17.99 -49.83 -13.75
CA ALA A 469 17.01 -48.92 -14.33
C ALA A 469 15.59 -49.52 -14.26
N GLY A 470 14.61 -48.73 -13.83
CA GLY A 470 13.23 -49.21 -13.62
C GLY A 470 12.95 -49.78 -12.22
N ASP A 471 13.96 -50.00 -11.38
CA ASP A 471 13.76 -50.49 -10.02
C ASP A 471 12.99 -49.47 -9.16
N THR A 472 12.16 -49.99 -8.25
CA THR A 472 11.60 -49.20 -7.15
C THR A 472 12.47 -49.36 -5.91
N ILE A 473 13.17 -48.30 -5.53
CA ILE A 473 14.05 -48.25 -4.37
C ILE A 473 13.38 -47.51 -3.22
N SER A 474 13.80 -47.79 -1.97
CA SER A 474 13.36 -47.02 -0.81
C SER A 474 14.43 -45.97 -0.46
N VAL A 475 14.09 -44.68 -0.58
CA VAL A 475 14.91 -43.59 -0.06
C VAL A 475 14.46 -43.29 1.37
N GLU A 476 15.37 -43.32 2.33
CA GLU A 476 15.11 -43.00 3.73
C GLU A 476 15.75 -41.66 4.07
N ALA A 477 14.92 -40.69 4.45
CA ALA A 477 15.36 -39.37 4.88
C ALA A 477 15.17 -39.22 6.39
N THR A 478 16.22 -38.80 7.10
CA THR A 478 16.15 -38.45 8.52
C THR A 478 15.84 -36.96 8.65
N VAL A 479 14.69 -36.65 9.23
CA VAL A 479 14.24 -35.28 9.48
C VAL A 479 14.19 -35.00 10.99
N ARG A 480 14.64 -33.81 11.39
CA ARG A 480 14.57 -33.30 12.77
C ARG A 480 13.47 -32.25 12.89
N PRO A 481 12.32 -32.56 13.49
CA PRO A 481 11.31 -31.57 13.86
C PRO A 481 11.82 -30.62 14.95
N TRP A 482 11.28 -29.41 15.02
CA TRP A 482 11.56 -28.45 16.09
C TRP A 482 11.28 -29.06 17.46
N ARG A 483 12.33 -29.14 18.31
CA ARG A 483 12.27 -29.73 19.66
C ARG A 483 11.62 -31.12 19.71
N GLY A 484 11.65 -31.86 18.59
CA GLY A 484 11.12 -33.21 18.47
C GLY A 484 12.22 -34.25 18.30
N GLU A 485 11.82 -35.52 18.38
CA GLU A 485 12.70 -36.64 18.08
C GLU A 485 12.93 -36.77 16.57
N LEU A 486 14.10 -37.31 16.19
CA LEU A 486 14.40 -37.63 14.80
C LEU A 486 13.38 -38.62 14.24
N LYS A 487 12.89 -38.33 13.03
CA LYS A 487 11.98 -39.20 12.30
C LYS A 487 12.64 -39.65 11.01
N ASN A 488 12.56 -40.96 10.73
CA ASN A 488 12.97 -41.51 9.46
C ASN A 488 11.74 -41.66 8.56
N ILE A 489 11.76 -41.00 7.41
CA ILE A 489 10.72 -41.04 6.41
C ILE A 489 11.20 -41.92 5.26
N ARG A 490 10.47 -43.00 4.98
CA ARG A 490 10.75 -43.89 3.86
C ARG A 490 9.88 -43.53 2.67
N ILE A 491 10.52 -43.35 1.52
CA ILE A 491 9.92 -42.83 0.31
C ILE A 491 10.19 -43.85 -0.79
N PRO A 492 9.16 -44.54 -1.31
CA PRO A 492 9.33 -45.40 -2.48
C PRO A 492 9.57 -44.52 -3.71
N VAL A 493 10.64 -44.80 -4.45
CA VAL A 493 11.07 -44.05 -5.63
C VAL A 493 11.26 -45.03 -6.77
N THR A 494 10.51 -44.85 -7.86
CA THR A 494 10.71 -45.64 -9.08
C THR A 494 11.67 -44.90 -9.99
N LEU A 495 12.80 -45.55 -10.30
CA LEU A 495 13.80 -44.98 -11.19
C LEU A 495 13.34 -45.08 -12.66
N PRO A 496 13.64 -44.09 -13.52
CA PRO A 496 13.34 -44.22 -14.94
C PRO A 496 14.00 -45.44 -15.57
N ALA A 497 13.26 -46.17 -16.40
CA ALA A 497 13.78 -47.33 -17.13
C ALA A 497 14.82 -46.98 -18.21
N THR A 498 14.99 -45.69 -18.50
CA THR A 498 15.91 -45.15 -19.51
C THR A 498 17.24 -44.66 -18.93
N LEU A 499 17.50 -44.88 -17.62
CA LEU A 499 18.75 -44.47 -17.00
C LEU A 499 19.94 -45.24 -17.62
N PRO A 500 21.05 -44.57 -17.95
CA PRO A 500 22.27 -45.24 -18.38
C PRO A 500 23.01 -45.86 -17.19
N ASP A 501 23.82 -46.89 -17.47
CA ASP A 501 24.74 -47.48 -16.50
C ASP A 501 25.71 -46.41 -15.95
N GLY A 502 26.00 -46.50 -14.66
CA GLY A 502 26.95 -45.60 -13.99
C GLY A 502 26.38 -44.83 -12.80
N PRO A 503 27.11 -43.81 -12.30
CA PRO A 503 26.70 -43.09 -11.12
C PRO A 503 25.52 -42.15 -11.41
N VAL A 504 24.50 -42.22 -10.56
CA VAL A 504 23.31 -41.36 -10.60
C VAL A 504 23.14 -40.68 -9.25
N ARG A 505 22.69 -39.42 -9.26
CA ARG A 505 22.48 -38.63 -8.04
C ARG A 505 20.99 -38.38 -7.82
N LEU A 506 20.55 -38.63 -6.59
CA LEU A 506 19.24 -38.23 -6.10
C LEU A 506 19.41 -37.09 -5.11
N LEU A 507 18.72 -35.98 -5.34
CA LEU A 507 18.59 -34.87 -4.42
C LEU A 507 17.33 -35.06 -3.58
N VAL A 508 17.51 -35.20 -2.27
CA VAL A 508 16.43 -35.18 -1.27
C VAL A 508 16.38 -33.77 -0.69
N SER A 509 15.32 -33.02 -0.93
CA SER A 509 15.30 -31.58 -0.63
C SER A 509 13.91 -31.04 -0.28
N ASP A 510 13.90 -29.83 0.29
CA ASP A 510 12.71 -28.99 0.42
C ASP A 510 12.23 -28.40 -0.92
N GLY A 511 10.97 -27.94 -0.96
CA GLY A 511 10.37 -27.38 -2.17
C GLY A 511 11.06 -26.14 -2.73
N GLY A 512 11.55 -25.24 -1.87
CA GLY A 512 12.24 -24.02 -2.32
C GLY A 512 13.59 -24.32 -2.97
N THR A 513 14.27 -25.37 -2.50
CA THR A 513 15.48 -25.91 -3.14
C THR A 513 15.17 -26.50 -4.51
N LEU A 514 14.11 -27.29 -4.63
CA LEU A 514 13.65 -27.82 -5.92
C LEU A 514 13.27 -26.71 -6.90
N ASP A 515 12.53 -25.70 -6.44
CA ASP A 515 12.12 -24.55 -7.28
C ASP A 515 13.33 -23.80 -7.85
N ARG A 516 14.37 -23.54 -7.04
CA ARG A 516 15.61 -22.90 -7.53
C ARG A 516 16.36 -23.75 -8.56
N LEU A 517 16.28 -25.08 -8.44
CA LEU A 517 16.93 -26.00 -9.37
C LEU A 517 16.17 -26.09 -10.71
N MET A 518 14.83 -26.09 -10.66
CA MET A 518 13.99 -26.12 -11.85
C MET A 518 13.94 -24.76 -12.56
N GLN A 519 14.01 -23.67 -11.80
CA GLN A 519 13.91 -22.30 -12.30
C GLN A 519 15.10 -21.47 -11.80
N PRO A 520 16.30 -21.70 -12.35
CA PRO A 520 17.48 -20.94 -11.96
C PRO A 520 17.29 -19.44 -12.24
N PRO A 521 17.82 -18.55 -11.39
CA PRO A 521 17.73 -17.11 -11.62
C PRO A 521 18.31 -16.71 -12.98
N GLN A 522 17.51 -15.99 -13.77
CA GLN A 522 17.94 -15.47 -15.07
C GLN A 522 18.71 -14.17 -14.88
N ILE A 523 20.04 -14.19 -15.07
CA ILE A 523 20.85 -12.97 -15.05
C ILE A 523 20.65 -12.25 -16.39
N GLY A 524 20.03 -11.07 -16.37
CA GLY A 524 19.79 -10.26 -17.58
C GLY A 524 18.64 -10.74 -18.49
N GLY A 525 17.79 -11.64 -18.00
CA GLY A 525 16.60 -12.12 -18.74
C GLY A 525 15.55 -11.02 -18.91
N SER A 526 14.82 -11.08 -20.02
CA SER A 526 13.61 -10.27 -20.22
C SER A 526 12.57 -10.59 -19.14
N ASN A 527 11.86 -9.56 -18.65
CA ASN A 527 10.71 -9.77 -17.77
C ASN A 527 9.73 -10.76 -18.42
N LEU A 528 9.30 -11.78 -17.66
CA LEU A 528 8.27 -12.72 -18.11
C LEU A 528 7.00 -11.96 -18.49
N ASP A 529 6.22 -12.45 -19.45
CA ASP A 529 4.87 -11.94 -19.67
C ASP A 529 3.91 -12.43 -18.56
N VAL A 530 2.69 -11.90 -18.52
CA VAL A 530 1.71 -12.22 -17.47
C VAL A 530 1.38 -13.71 -17.45
N SER A 531 1.23 -14.36 -18.61
CA SER A 531 0.92 -15.79 -18.70
C SER A 531 2.06 -16.65 -18.14
N ALA A 532 3.30 -16.30 -18.48
CA ALA A 532 4.51 -16.96 -18.02
C ALA A 532 4.73 -16.75 -16.52
N THR A 533 4.49 -15.54 -15.99
CA THR A 533 4.53 -15.28 -14.55
C THR A 533 3.49 -16.12 -13.80
N ILE A 534 2.26 -16.20 -14.31
CA ILE A 534 1.20 -17.01 -13.69
C ILE A 534 1.56 -18.50 -13.73
N ALA A 535 2.04 -18.99 -14.86
CA ALA A 535 2.48 -20.39 -15.01
C ALA A 535 3.62 -20.71 -14.04
N GLN A 536 4.57 -19.80 -13.89
CA GLN A 536 5.69 -19.93 -12.97
C GLN A 536 5.23 -19.98 -11.51
N LEU A 537 4.36 -19.05 -11.09
CA LEU A 537 3.86 -19.01 -9.72
C LEU A 537 3.04 -20.25 -9.36
N ASN A 538 2.26 -20.75 -10.33
CA ASN A 538 1.45 -21.96 -10.17
C ASN A 538 2.27 -23.25 -10.23
N SER A 539 3.52 -23.21 -10.70
CA SER A 539 4.42 -24.37 -10.72
C SER A 539 5.33 -24.46 -9.50
N LEU A 540 5.25 -23.51 -8.56
CA LEU A 540 6.05 -23.53 -7.34
C LEU A 540 5.62 -24.69 -6.43
N HIS A 541 6.60 -25.33 -5.78
CA HIS A 541 6.38 -26.50 -4.96
C HIS A 541 5.98 -26.13 -3.53
N ALA A 542 5.08 -26.93 -2.93
CA ALA A 542 4.68 -26.76 -1.54
C ALA A 542 5.88 -26.95 -0.60
N ASN A 543 5.97 -26.10 0.42
CA ASN A 543 7.11 -26.07 1.36
C ASN A 543 6.98 -27.02 2.56
N ASP A 544 5.91 -27.80 2.60
CA ASP A 544 5.60 -28.82 3.60
C ASP A 544 5.85 -30.24 3.07
N ARG A 545 6.57 -30.35 1.94
CA ARG A 545 6.85 -31.62 1.27
C ARG A 545 8.34 -31.88 1.15
N LEU A 546 8.70 -33.14 1.34
CA LEU A 546 10.02 -33.67 1.03
C LEU A 546 10.00 -34.20 -0.39
N TYR A 547 10.90 -33.70 -1.24
CA TYR A 547 11.01 -34.09 -2.64
C TYR A 547 12.25 -34.96 -2.87
N VAL A 548 12.09 -36.03 -3.64
CA VAL A 548 13.21 -36.81 -4.20
C VAL A 548 13.30 -36.50 -5.68
N THR A 549 14.40 -35.90 -6.08
CA THR A 549 14.65 -35.40 -7.43
C THR A 549 15.86 -36.10 -8.02
N LEU A 550 15.68 -36.74 -9.16
CA LEU A 550 16.79 -37.28 -9.94
C LEU A 550 17.54 -36.14 -10.62
N LEU A 551 18.86 -36.11 -10.45
CA LEU A 551 19.75 -35.25 -11.21
C LEU A 551 20.27 -36.06 -12.41
N ALA A 552 19.53 -35.97 -13.52
CA ALA A 552 19.79 -36.73 -14.73
C ALA A 552 20.81 -36.00 -15.62
N PRO A 553 21.70 -36.73 -16.33
CA PRO A 553 22.68 -36.12 -17.23
C PRO A 553 22.07 -35.46 -18.47
N ASP A 554 20.77 -35.64 -18.70
CA ASP A 554 20.04 -34.99 -19.78
C ASP A 554 19.96 -33.48 -19.58
N ALA A 555 19.81 -32.74 -20.69
CA ALA A 555 19.68 -31.29 -20.62
C ALA A 555 18.33 -30.87 -20.02
N GLN A 556 18.30 -29.71 -19.37
CA GLN A 556 17.08 -29.05 -18.91
C GLN A 556 17.01 -27.66 -19.52
N ALA A 557 15.83 -27.28 -20.04
CA ALA A 557 15.58 -25.90 -20.46
C ALA A 557 14.51 -25.25 -19.60
N ALA A 558 14.68 -23.97 -19.28
CA ALA A 558 13.62 -23.14 -18.73
C ALA A 558 13.25 -22.05 -19.76
N ILE A 559 11.98 -22.02 -20.17
CA ILE A 559 11.44 -21.13 -21.21
C ILE A 559 10.10 -20.58 -20.72
N ASP A 560 9.89 -19.27 -20.78
CA ASP A 560 8.61 -18.60 -20.48
C ASP A 560 7.96 -19.07 -19.17
N GLY A 561 8.76 -19.15 -18.10
CA GLY A 561 8.30 -19.56 -16.77
C GLY A 561 8.01 -21.06 -16.60
N ARG A 562 8.33 -21.89 -17.61
CA ARG A 562 8.17 -23.35 -17.57
C ARG A 562 9.51 -24.05 -17.68
N THR A 563 9.64 -25.20 -17.01
CA THR A 563 10.82 -26.04 -17.06
C THR A 563 10.53 -27.32 -17.85
N LEU A 564 11.34 -27.57 -18.87
CA LEU A 564 11.37 -28.81 -19.63
C LEU A 564 12.52 -29.66 -19.10
N THR A 565 12.18 -30.81 -18.56
CA THR A 565 13.13 -31.76 -17.97
C THR A 565 13.44 -32.89 -18.94
N ALA A 566 14.61 -33.52 -18.78
CA ALA A 566 15.09 -34.64 -19.58
C ALA A 566 15.01 -34.41 -21.10
N LEU A 567 15.52 -33.26 -21.57
CA LEU A 567 15.51 -32.92 -22.99
C LEU A 567 16.48 -33.79 -23.77
N PRO A 568 16.03 -34.44 -24.86
CA PRO A 568 16.93 -35.11 -25.78
C PRO A 568 17.95 -34.13 -26.36
N LEU A 569 19.21 -34.58 -26.51
CA LEU A 569 20.30 -33.77 -27.09
C LEU A 569 19.92 -33.13 -28.43
N SER A 570 19.15 -33.83 -29.27
CA SER A 570 18.66 -33.29 -30.54
C SER A 570 17.75 -32.07 -30.37
N MET A 571 16.88 -32.05 -29.36
CA MET A 571 16.04 -30.89 -29.03
C MET A 571 16.86 -29.79 -28.36
N ALA A 572 17.78 -30.14 -27.46
CA ALA A 572 18.66 -29.17 -26.81
C ALA A 572 19.48 -28.36 -27.84
N ASN A 573 20.05 -29.03 -28.84
CA ASN A 573 20.80 -28.39 -29.92
C ASN A 573 19.95 -27.49 -30.82
N VAL A 574 18.64 -27.79 -30.98
CA VAL A 574 17.70 -26.95 -31.73
C VAL A 574 17.27 -25.72 -30.92
N LEU A 575 17.23 -25.85 -29.59
CA LEU A 575 16.88 -24.75 -28.69
C LEU A 575 18.07 -23.83 -28.42
N GLU A 576 19.30 -24.30 -28.59
CA GLU A 576 20.53 -23.53 -28.33
C GLU A 576 20.58 -22.17 -29.08
N PRO A 577 20.21 -22.05 -30.38
CA PRO A 577 20.14 -20.75 -31.06
C PRO A 577 19.02 -19.83 -30.55
N VAL A 578 18.00 -20.38 -29.89
CA VAL A 578 16.87 -19.63 -29.31
C VAL A 578 17.25 -19.03 -27.95
N ARG A 579 18.26 -19.61 -27.28
CA ARG A 579 18.82 -19.16 -26.00
C ARG A 579 19.21 -17.70 -26.02
N ASP A 580 19.87 -17.28 -27.10
CA ASP A 580 20.42 -15.92 -27.25
C ASP A 580 19.33 -14.86 -27.49
N ASN A 581 18.10 -15.27 -27.87
CA ASN A 581 17.02 -14.36 -28.28
C ASN A 581 15.78 -14.38 -27.37
N ARG A 582 15.59 -15.36 -26.47
CA ARG A 582 14.34 -15.51 -25.68
C ARG A 582 14.51 -15.92 -24.20
N GLY A 583 15.42 -15.30 -23.46
CA GLY A 583 15.46 -15.43 -21.99
C GLY A 583 15.43 -16.87 -21.46
N MET A 584 16.00 -17.81 -22.23
CA MET A 584 15.97 -19.24 -21.95
C MET A 584 17.29 -19.64 -21.26
N THR A 585 17.21 -20.48 -20.23
CA THR A 585 18.39 -21.20 -19.72
C THR A 585 18.39 -22.62 -20.19
N LEU A 586 19.58 -23.11 -20.55
CA LEU A 586 19.86 -24.51 -20.79
C LEU A 586 20.93 -24.97 -19.79
N ASN A 587 20.61 -25.99 -19.00
CA ASN A 587 21.52 -26.64 -18.06
C ASN A 587 21.88 -28.02 -18.58
N GLY A 588 23.13 -28.44 -18.37
CA GLY A 588 23.62 -29.78 -18.76
C GLY A 588 23.23 -30.90 -17.80
N GLU A 589 22.39 -30.61 -16.81
CA GLU A 589 21.82 -31.57 -15.87
C GLU A 589 20.36 -31.21 -15.63
N SER A 590 19.50 -32.22 -15.64
CA SER A 590 18.06 -32.07 -15.47
C SER A 590 17.60 -32.52 -14.09
N ALA A 591 16.79 -31.68 -13.46
CA ALA A 591 16.09 -32.00 -12.23
C ALA A 591 14.76 -32.68 -12.57
N VAL A 592 14.66 -33.98 -12.32
CA VAL A 592 13.46 -34.78 -12.59
C VAL A 592 12.84 -35.20 -11.26
N PRO A 593 11.74 -34.55 -10.81
CA PRO A 593 11.05 -34.95 -9.60
C PRO A 593 10.51 -36.39 -9.74
N LEU A 594 10.91 -37.30 -8.86
CA LEU A 594 10.49 -38.70 -8.89
C LEU A 594 9.42 -39.03 -7.85
N ALA A 595 9.50 -38.42 -6.67
CA ALA A 595 8.56 -38.65 -5.58
C ALA A 595 8.46 -37.44 -4.66
N SER A 596 7.35 -37.34 -3.93
CA SER A 596 7.19 -36.38 -2.84
C SER A 596 6.35 -36.98 -1.72
N VAL A 597 6.67 -36.63 -0.47
CA VAL A 597 5.88 -36.99 0.71
C VAL A 597 5.54 -35.73 1.50
N ALA A 598 4.27 -35.57 1.87
CA ALA A 598 3.82 -34.46 2.71
C ALA A 598 4.18 -34.68 4.18
N LEU A 599 4.56 -33.61 4.84
CA LEU A 599 4.84 -33.53 6.26
C LEU A 599 4.07 -32.33 6.83
N ASP A 600 3.57 -32.43 8.05
CA ASP A 600 2.83 -31.33 8.69
C ASP A 600 3.76 -30.25 9.28
N ALA A 601 4.82 -29.86 8.56
CA ALA A 601 5.82 -28.89 8.99
C ALA A 601 6.54 -28.21 7.81
N VAL A 602 6.94 -26.95 7.99
CA VAL A 602 7.80 -26.23 7.04
C VAL A 602 9.16 -26.93 6.99
N LEU A 603 9.53 -27.42 5.81
CA LEU A 603 10.78 -28.15 5.60
C LEU A 603 11.92 -27.24 5.16
N SER A 604 13.13 -27.57 5.61
CA SER A 604 14.35 -26.96 5.14
C SER A 604 15.49 -27.96 5.02
N GLY A 605 16.37 -27.74 4.04
CA GLY A 605 17.61 -28.49 3.88
C GLY A 605 17.60 -29.38 2.64
N GLN A 606 18.75 -29.98 2.39
CA GLN A 606 18.96 -30.85 1.24
C GLN A 606 20.06 -31.86 1.51
N GLN A 607 19.95 -33.03 0.90
CA GLN A 607 20.95 -34.10 0.94
C GLN A 607 21.06 -34.75 -0.43
N VAL A 608 22.27 -35.14 -0.81
CA VAL A 608 22.53 -35.81 -2.09
C VAL A 608 22.90 -37.26 -1.81
N VAL A 609 22.14 -38.17 -2.41
CA VAL A 609 22.40 -39.62 -2.38
C VAL A 609 22.95 -40.03 -3.73
N THR A 610 24.07 -40.76 -3.74
CA THR A 610 24.65 -41.30 -4.97
C THR A 610 24.37 -42.80 -5.06
N LEU A 611 23.90 -43.22 -6.23
CA LEU A 611 23.59 -44.60 -6.60
C LEU A 611 24.46 -45.00 -7.79
N ARG A 612 24.61 -46.31 -8.02
CA ARG A 612 25.20 -46.87 -9.24
C ARG A 612 24.15 -47.71 -9.97
N ILE A 613 23.91 -47.37 -11.23
CA ILE A 613 23.06 -48.13 -12.15
C ILE A 613 23.91 -49.20 -12.85
N GLU A 614 23.43 -50.44 -12.86
CA GLU A 614 24.03 -51.59 -13.55
C GLU A 614 23.01 -52.34 -14.41
#